data_AF-A0A537GCP3-F1
#
_entry.id   AF-A0A537GCP3-F1
#
_cell.length_a   1.000
_cell.length_b   1.000
_cell.length_c   1.000
_cell.angle_alpha   90.00
_cell.angle_beta   90.00
_cell.angle_gamma   90.00
#
_symmetry.space_group_name_H-M   'P 1'
#
loop_
_entity.id
_entity.type
_entity.pdbx_description
1 polymer ?
#
loop_
_entity_poly.entity_id
_entity_poly.type
_entity_poly.pdbx_seq_one_letter_code
_entity_poly.pdbx_strand_id
1 'polypeptide(L)'
;MDRESHSKRSWRPALTLAALGVVFGDIGTSPLYAVRETFAPGHGIALNAANILGGLSTIFWALMIVVSLKYVVLIMRADNRGEGGIMALIALALSAIKGQPQWRVPLLGIGIFGASLFYGDAVLTPAISVLSAVEGLEVGTRAFRPYVVPIAVVVLVALFAFEASGTAAVGKLFGPVMLTWFIALALSGLHGIAQAPEVLAALNPVHALGFLSSHGAASFIVLGAVVL
;
A
#
# COMPACT_ATOMS: atom_id res chain seq x y z
N MET A 1 -43.67 -19.16 -22.79
CA MET A 1 -43.00 -19.34 -24.10
C MET A 1 -42.87 -17.96 -24.71
N ASP A 2 -41.71 -17.33 -24.88
CA ASP A 2 -40.32 -17.77 -24.78
C ASP A 2 -39.39 -16.54 -24.66
N ARG A 3 -38.39 -16.68 -23.77
CA ARG A 3 -37.00 -16.18 -23.82
C ARG A 3 -36.72 -14.67 -23.78
N GLU A 4 -36.54 -14.17 -22.54
CA GLU A 4 -35.53 -13.14 -22.26
C GLU A 4 -34.12 -13.69 -22.52
N SER A 5 -33.44 -13.16 -23.54
CA SER A 5 -32.02 -13.44 -23.75
C SER A 5 -31.19 -12.61 -22.76
N HIS A 6 -30.80 -13.22 -21.64
CA HIS A 6 -29.74 -12.72 -20.79
C HIS A 6 -28.43 -12.57 -21.60
N SER A 7 -28.12 -11.33 -22.01
CA SER A 7 -26.79 -10.93 -22.45
C SER A 7 -25.82 -10.95 -21.26
N LYS A 8 -25.38 -12.15 -20.87
CA LYS A 8 -24.13 -12.35 -20.12
C LYS A 8 -22.99 -12.30 -21.15
N ARG A 9 -21.85 -11.68 -20.81
CA ARG A 9 -20.45 -12.09 -21.21
C ARG A 9 -19.48 -11.07 -21.84
N SER A 10 -19.41 -9.80 -21.45
CA SER A 10 -18.13 -9.04 -21.68
C SER A 10 -17.74 -8.03 -20.59
N TRP A 11 -18.62 -7.74 -19.63
CA TRP A 11 -18.40 -6.68 -18.64
C TRP A 11 -17.56 -7.09 -17.42
N ARG A 12 -17.36 -8.40 -17.20
CA ARG A 12 -16.62 -8.95 -16.05
C ARG A 12 -15.11 -8.66 -16.11
N PRO A 13 -14.37 -8.92 -17.21
CA PRO A 13 -12.94 -8.68 -17.23
C PRO A 13 -12.60 -7.19 -17.07
N ALA A 14 -13.35 -6.28 -17.70
CA ALA A 14 -13.10 -4.85 -17.57
C ALA A 14 -13.34 -4.32 -16.14
N LEU A 15 -14.40 -4.77 -15.47
CA LEU A 15 -14.64 -4.44 -14.06
C LEU A 15 -13.60 -5.06 -13.13
N THR A 16 -13.21 -6.32 -13.38
CA THR A 16 -12.15 -6.96 -12.60
C THR A 16 -10.82 -6.24 -12.80
N LEU A 17 -10.48 -5.81 -14.03
CA LEU A 17 -9.25 -5.06 -14.30
C LEU A 17 -9.27 -3.68 -13.66
N ALA A 18 -10.42 -3.00 -13.66
CA ALA A 18 -10.60 -1.72 -12.97
C ALA A 18 -10.50 -1.89 -11.44
N ALA A 19 -11.14 -2.91 -10.87
CA ALA A 19 -11.05 -3.20 -9.43
C ALA A 19 -9.64 -3.63 -9.02
N LEU A 20 -8.96 -4.42 -9.85
CA LEU A 20 -7.56 -4.76 -9.66
C LEU A 20 -6.67 -3.52 -9.73
N GLY A 21 -6.87 -2.64 -10.71
CA GLY A 21 -6.11 -1.41 -10.85
C GLY A 21 -6.27 -0.47 -9.66
N VAL A 22 -7.50 -0.28 -9.17
CA VAL A 22 -7.77 0.61 -8.03
C VAL A 22 -7.23 0.03 -6.73
N VAL A 23 -7.47 -1.26 -6.44
CA VAL A 23 -7.07 -1.87 -5.16
C VAL A 23 -5.58 -2.19 -5.10
N PHE A 24 -5.00 -2.70 -6.20
CA PHE A 24 -3.59 -3.05 -6.23
C PHE A 24 -2.69 -1.86 -6.59
N GLY A 25 -3.25 -0.75 -7.09
CA GLY A 25 -2.49 0.48 -7.31
C GLY A 25 -1.75 0.95 -6.08
N ASP A 26 -2.50 1.10 -5.00
CA ASP A 26 -2.02 1.55 -3.70
C ASP A 26 -1.00 0.55 -3.09
N ILE A 27 -1.33 -0.74 -3.14
CA ILE A 27 -0.49 -1.83 -2.61
C ILE A 27 0.79 -2.03 -3.43
N GLY A 28 0.76 -1.75 -4.73
CA GLY A 28 1.86 -2.01 -5.65
C GLY A 28 2.97 -0.96 -5.59
N THR A 29 2.66 0.26 -5.13
CA THR A 29 3.63 1.37 -5.04
C THR A 29 4.33 1.44 -3.68
N SER A 30 3.68 1.01 -2.59
CA SER A 30 4.25 1.10 -1.25
C SER A 30 5.57 0.32 -1.05
N PRO A 31 5.81 -0.87 -1.66
CA PRO A 31 7.10 -1.54 -1.50
C PRO A 31 8.26 -0.76 -2.11
N LEU A 32 8.02 0.00 -3.18
CA LEU A 32 9.06 0.84 -3.79
C LEU A 32 9.45 2.01 -2.89
N TYR A 33 8.47 2.60 -2.21
CA TYR A 33 8.73 3.61 -1.18
C TYR A 33 9.48 3.01 0.00
N ALA A 34 9.03 1.87 0.52
CA ALA A 34 9.67 1.19 1.65
C ALA A 34 11.15 0.87 1.36
N VAL A 35 11.46 0.38 0.15
CA VAL A 35 12.85 0.13 -0.29
C VAL A 35 13.64 1.45 -0.34
N ARG A 36 13.10 2.50 -0.98
CA ARG A 36 13.77 3.80 -1.09
C ARG A 36 14.09 4.39 0.29
N GLU A 37 13.13 4.36 1.20
CA GLU A 37 13.26 4.94 2.54
C GLU A 37 14.23 4.15 3.41
N THR A 38 14.17 2.81 3.33
CA THR A 38 15.10 1.91 4.03
C THR A 38 16.56 2.19 3.69
N PHE A 39 16.85 2.50 2.42
CA PHE A 39 18.21 2.77 1.96
C PHE A 39 18.48 4.27 1.78
N ALA A 40 17.65 5.15 2.35
CA ALA A 40 17.87 6.58 2.28
C ALA A 40 19.16 6.96 3.05
N PRO A 41 20.01 7.86 2.50
CA PRO A 41 21.31 8.21 3.09
C PRO A 41 21.26 8.69 4.55
N GLY A 42 20.11 9.22 4.99
CA GLY A 42 19.91 9.72 6.35
C GLY A 42 19.93 8.65 7.43
N HIS A 43 19.72 7.38 7.10
CA HIS A 43 19.65 6.28 8.07
C HIS A 43 21.01 5.64 8.39
N GLY A 44 22.07 5.98 7.64
CA GLY A 44 23.42 5.48 7.90
C GLY A 44 23.63 3.98 7.70
N ILE A 45 22.68 3.28 7.04
CA ILE A 45 22.82 1.85 6.73
C ILE A 45 23.81 1.71 5.58
N ALA A 46 24.95 1.05 5.85
CA ALA A 46 25.94 0.78 4.82
C ALA A 46 25.33 -0.11 3.71
N LEU A 47 25.51 0.28 2.46
CA LEU A 47 25.09 -0.49 1.28
C LEU A 47 26.04 -1.66 1.04
N ASN A 48 25.99 -2.66 1.93
CA ASN A 48 26.68 -3.93 1.79
C ASN A 48 25.68 -5.06 1.52
N ALA A 49 26.16 -6.20 1.01
CA ALA A 49 25.30 -7.32 0.64
C ALA A 49 24.44 -7.82 1.82
N ALA A 50 25.00 -7.86 3.03
CA ALA A 50 24.29 -8.33 4.22
C ALA A 50 23.10 -7.42 4.59
N ASN A 51 23.29 -6.10 4.52
CA ASN A 51 22.26 -5.11 4.82
C ASN A 51 21.19 -5.03 3.74
N ILE A 52 21.58 -5.21 2.47
CA ILE A 52 20.63 -5.26 1.36
C ILE A 52 19.74 -6.49 1.49
N LEU A 53 20.32 -7.68 1.66
CA LEU A 53 19.55 -8.92 1.87
C LEU A 53 18.71 -8.86 3.14
N GLY A 54 19.26 -8.30 4.22
CA GLY A 54 18.57 -8.11 5.49
C GLY A 54 17.36 -7.20 5.39
N GLY A 55 17.53 -6.00 4.80
CA GLY A 55 16.46 -5.04 4.59
C GLY A 55 15.37 -5.59 3.68
N LEU A 56 15.73 -6.17 2.52
CA LEU A 56 14.77 -6.79 1.61
C LEU A 56 14.00 -7.95 2.27
N SER A 57 14.67 -8.76 3.08
CA SER A 57 14.05 -9.84 3.84
C SER A 57 13.05 -9.31 4.86
N THR A 58 13.40 -8.24 5.58
CA THR A 58 12.51 -7.58 6.53
C THR A 58 11.28 -7.03 5.83
N ILE A 59 11.44 -6.34 4.70
CA ILE A 59 10.32 -5.81 3.91
C ILE A 59 9.41 -6.96 3.47
N PHE A 60 9.98 -8.02 2.88
CA PHE A 60 9.23 -9.18 2.41
C PHE A 60 8.43 -9.86 3.52
N TRP A 61 9.09 -10.19 4.64
CA TRP A 61 8.43 -10.92 5.73
C TRP A 61 7.46 -10.04 6.52
N ALA A 62 7.73 -8.75 6.69
CA ALA A 62 6.77 -7.84 7.30
C ALA A 62 5.49 -7.73 6.45
N LEU A 63 5.60 -7.55 5.13
CA LEU A 63 4.44 -7.56 4.23
C LEU A 63 3.69 -8.90 4.30
N MET A 64 4.41 -10.03 4.24
CA MET A 64 3.81 -11.36 4.32
C MET A 64 3.06 -11.59 5.63
N ILE A 65 3.65 -11.20 6.77
CA ILE A 65 3.03 -11.34 8.10
C ILE A 65 1.84 -10.41 8.23
N VAL A 66 1.97 -9.14 7.83
CA VAL A 66 0.87 -8.15 7.91
C VAL A 66 -0.30 -8.62 7.05
N VAL A 67 -0.09 -8.95 5.78
CA VAL A 67 -1.18 -9.38 4.89
C VAL A 67 -1.79 -10.71 5.36
N SER A 68 -0.97 -11.71 5.70
CA SER A 68 -1.49 -13.04 6.04
C SER A 68 -2.10 -13.08 7.43
N LEU A 69 -1.40 -12.63 8.46
CA LEU A 69 -1.85 -12.75 9.84
C LEU A 69 -2.86 -11.65 10.20
N LYS A 70 -2.52 -10.37 9.98
CA LYS A 70 -3.41 -9.27 10.35
C LYS A 70 -4.62 -9.22 9.43
N TYR A 71 -4.44 -9.21 8.10
CA TYR A 71 -5.59 -9.04 7.20
C TYR A 71 -6.38 -10.34 7.00
N VAL A 72 -5.75 -11.42 6.55
CA VAL A 72 -6.47 -12.66 6.21
C VAL A 72 -6.98 -13.41 7.45
N VAL A 73 -6.17 -13.55 8.50
CA VAL A 73 -6.59 -14.34 9.68
C VAL A 73 -7.45 -13.53 10.65
N LEU A 74 -7.14 -12.25 10.91
CA LEU A 74 -7.87 -11.46 11.90
C LEU A 74 -8.96 -10.60 11.27
N ILE A 75 -8.61 -9.67 10.39
CA ILE A 75 -9.57 -8.66 9.89
C ILE A 75 -10.68 -9.29 9.05
N MET A 76 -10.36 -10.21 8.15
CA MET A 76 -11.37 -10.90 7.33
C MET A 76 -12.30 -11.81 8.13
N ARG A 77 -11.97 -12.15 9.39
CA ARG A 77 -12.87 -12.87 10.31
C ARG A 77 -13.73 -11.93 11.15
N ALA A 78 -13.32 -10.68 11.30
CA ALA A 78 -14.04 -9.66 12.02
C ALA A 78 -14.91 -8.85 11.05
N ASP A 79 -15.85 -9.55 10.40
CA ASP A 79 -16.87 -8.91 9.57
C ASP A 79 -18.12 -8.59 10.40
N ASN A 80 -18.83 -7.54 10.00
CA ASN A 80 -20.16 -7.23 10.51
C ASN A 80 -21.15 -7.34 9.34
N ARG A 81 -21.76 -8.52 9.18
CA ARG A 81 -22.72 -8.81 8.09
C ARG A 81 -22.10 -8.68 6.69
N GLY A 82 -20.83 -9.08 6.55
CA GLY A 82 -20.10 -8.96 5.29
C GLY A 82 -19.56 -7.56 4.98
N GLU A 83 -19.76 -6.57 5.87
CA GLU A 83 -19.05 -5.29 5.83
C GLU A 83 -17.76 -5.38 6.66
N GLY A 84 -16.66 -4.88 6.10
CA GLY A 84 -15.36 -4.77 6.76
C GLY A 84 -14.98 -3.33 7.09
N GLY A 85 -13.82 -3.15 7.71
CA GLY A 85 -13.26 -1.84 8.01
C GLY A 85 -13.65 -1.27 9.37
N ILE A 86 -13.19 -0.05 9.64
CA ILE A 86 -13.21 0.51 11.00
C ILE A 86 -14.63 0.75 11.53
N MET A 87 -15.57 1.13 10.66
CA MET A 87 -16.98 1.33 11.01
C MET A 87 -17.68 0.01 11.35
N ALA A 88 -17.37 -1.06 10.62
CA ALA A 88 -17.86 -2.40 10.90
C ALA A 88 -17.34 -2.92 12.25
N LEU A 89 -16.06 -2.69 12.54
CA LEU A 89 -15.44 -3.08 13.82
C LEU A 89 -16.01 -2.31 15.02
N ILE A 90 -16.26 -1.00 14.88
CA ILE A 90 -16.90 -0.19 15.92
C ILE A 90 -18.33 -0.67 16.16
N ALA A 91 -19.09 -0.92 15.10
CA ALA A 91 -20.45 -1.45 15.20
C ALA A 91 -20.47 -2.83 15.89
N LEU A 92 -19.53 -3.72 15.53
CA LEU A 92 -19.39 -5.04 16.14
C LEU A 92 -19.02 -4.93 17.63
N ALA A 93 -18.03 -4.10 17.97
CA ALA A 93 -17.59 -3.87 19.34
C ALA A 93 -18.72 -3.31 20.21
N LEU A 94 -19.44 -2.29 19.72
CA LEU A 94 -20.60 -1.72 20.41
C LEU A 94 -21.75 -2.73 20.56
N SER A 95 -21.90 -3.66 19.61
CA SER A 95 -22.90 -4.71 19.67
C SER A 95 -22.58 -5.80 20.71
N ALA A 96 -21.29 -6.09 20.95
CA ALA A 96 -20.82 -7.08 21.91
C ALA A 96 -20.98 -6.64 23.38
N ILE A 97 -20.96 -5.33 23.64
CA ILE A 97 -21.08 -4.73 24.99
C ILE A 97 -22.47 -4.16 25.30
N LYS A 98 -23.53 -4.64 24.63
CA LYS A 98 -24.91 -4.13 24.78
C LYS A 98 -25.40 -4.04 26.24
N GLY A 99 -24.88 -4.85 27.15
CA GLY A 99 -25.23 -4.85 28.59
C GLY A 99 -24.27 -4.12 29.53
N GLN A 100 -23.19 -3.49 29.04
CA GLN A 100 -22.19 -2.82 29.89
C GLN A 100 -22.08 -1.32 29.54
N PRO A 101 -22.94 -0.45 30.10
CA PRO A 101 -23.01 0.97 29.73
C PRO A 101 -21.70 1.72 29.99
N GLN A 102 -20.92 1.30 30.99
CA GLN A 102 -19.61 1.87 31.34
C GLN A 102 -18.56 1.80 30.21
N TRP A 103 -18.66 0.80 29.32
CA TRP A 103 -17.70 0.63 28.23
C TRP A 103 -18.09 1.33 26.93
N ARG A 104 -19.33 1.82 26.81
CA ARG A 104 -19.83 2.43 25.56
C ARG A 104 -19.06 3.70 25.18
N VAL A 105 -18.91 4.63 26.13
CA VAL A 105 -18.23 5.91 25.90
C VAL A 105 -16.74 5.71 25.55
N PRO A 106 -15.93 4.92 26.29
CA PRO A 106 -14.53 4.72 25.92
C PRO A 106 -14.37 3.99 24.58
N LEU A 107 -15.23 3.01 24.25
CA LEU A 107 -15.19 2.34 22.94
C LEU A 107 -15.55 3.27 21.78
N LEU A 108 -16.54 4.15 21.97
CA LEU A 108 -16.84 5.22 21.00
C LEU A 108 -15.64 6.16 20.84
N GLY A 109 -14.99 6.55 21.93
CA GLY A 109 -13.77 7.36 21.89
C GLY A 109 -12.65 6.71 21.08
N ILE A 110 -12.36 5.43 21.32
CA ILE A 110 -11.38 4.65 20.55
C ILE A 110 -11.79 4.55 19.07
N GLY A 111 -13.09 4.34 18.80
CA GLY A 111 -13.62 4.25 17.45
C GLY A 111 -13.46 5.55 16.66
N ILE A 112 -13.83 6.68 17.27
CA ILE A 112 -13.69 8.01 16.66
C ILE A 112 -12.22 8.33 16.42
N PHE A 113 -11.35 8.03 17.39
CA PHE A 113 -9.90 8.21 17.24
C PHE A 113 -9.34 7.38 16.08
N GLY A 114 -9.75 6.11 15.97
CA GLY A 114 -9.37 5.27 14.84
C GLY A 114 -9.88 5.82 13.51
N ALA A 115 -11.14 6.28 13.45
CA ALA A 115 -11.72 6.87 12.24
C ALA A 115 -10.99 8.16 11.82
N SER A 116 -10.54 8.98 12.77
CA SER A 116 -9.74 10.18 12.45
C SER A 116 -8.35 9.84 11.93
N LEU A 117 -7.71 8.78 12.46
CA LEU A 117 -6.44 8.29 11.93
C LEU A 117 -6.61 7.77 10.50
N PHE A 118 -7.66 7.00 10.23
CA PHE A 118 -7.98 6.53 8.89
C PHE A 118 -8.27 7.68 7.91
N TYR A 119 -8.97 8.72 8.36
CA TYR A 119 -9.19 9.91 7.54
C TYR A 119 -7.90 10.66 7.24
N GLY A 120 -6.99 10.75 8.22
CA GLY A 120 -5.65 11.31 8.02
C GLY A 120 -4.87 10.55 6.96
N ASP A 121 -4.87 9.22 7.04
CA ASP A 121 -4.21 8.33 6.09
C ASP A 121 -4.74 8.49 4.65
N ALA A 122 -6.07 8.58 4.51
CA ALA A 122 -6.73 8.82 3.22
C ALA A 122 -6.33 10.16 2.57
N VAL A 123 -5.94 11.17 3.36
CA VAL A 123 -5.45 12.46 2.86
C VAL A 123 -3.95 12.44 2.55
N LEU A 124 -3.16 11.72 3.36
CA LEU A 124 -1.71 11.64 3.22
C LEU A 124 -1.28 10.81 2.00
N THR A 125 -1.96 9.69 1.75
CA THR A 125 -1.55 8.72 0.73
C THR A 125 -1.47 9.30 -0.70
N PRO A 126 -2.47 10.05 -1.21
CA PRO A 126 -2.36 10.68 -2.53
C PRO A 126 -1.21 11.70 -2.59
N ALA A 127 -0.99 12.46 -1.52
CA ALA A 127 0.05 13.48 -1.47
C ALA A 127 1.45 12.85 -1.51
N ILE A 128 1.72 11.85 -0.66
CA ILE A 128 3.01 11.16 -0.60
C ILE A 128 3.28 10.38 -1.88
N SER A 129 2.26 9.72 -2.45
CA SER A 129 2.41 8.95 -3.68
C SER A 129 2.74 9.84 -4.89
N VAL A 130 2.03 10.96 -5.07
CA VAL A 130 2.31 11.90 -6.16
C VAL A 130 3.66 12.59 -5.96
N LEU A 131 3.98 13.01 -4.74
CA LEU A 131 5.29 13.61 -4.45
C LEU A 131 6.43 12.64 -4.75
N SER A 132 6.33 11.40 -4.30
CA SER A 132 7.33 10.35 -4.54
C SER A 132 7.48 10.04 -6.04
N ALA A 133 6.39 10.04 -6.80
CA ALA A 133 6.44 9.85 -8.25
C ALA A 133 7.19 10.99 -8.96
N VAL A 134 6.94 12.25 -8.55
CA VAL A 134 7.60 13.43 -9.12
C VAL A 134 9.07 13.50 -8.69
N GLU A 135 9.39 13.16 -7.44
CA GLU A 135 10.78 13.03 -6.97
C GLU A 135 11.58 11.98 -7.74
N GLY A 136 10.90 10.95 -8.27
CA GLY A 136 11.51 9.97 -9.17
C GLY A 136 12.13 10.61 -10.42
N LEU A 137 11.66 11.78 -10.86
CA LEU A 137 12.23 12.52 -11.99
C LEU A 137 13.64 13.06 -11.68
N GLU A 138 13.98 13.25 -10.39
CA GLU A 138 15.30 13.71 -9.98
C GLU A 138 16.41 12.66 -10.17
N VAL A 139 16.03 11.38 -10.33
CA VAL A 139 16.98 10.28 -10.52
C VAL A 139 17.76 10.46 -11.84
N GLY A 140 17.13 11.06 -12.86
CA GLY A 140 17.76 11.34 -14.15
C GLY A 140 18.37 12.74 -14.29
N THR A 141 17.79 13.76 -13.63
CA THR A 141 18.34 15.12 -13.64
C THR A 141 17.91 15.94 -12.41
N ARG A 142 18.89 16.56 -11.72
CA ARG A 142 18.62 17.42 -10.55
C ARG A 142 18.00 18.78 -10.90
N ALA A 143 17.84 19.09 -12.19
CA ALA A 143 17.25 20.34 -12.66
C ALA A 143 15.78 20.52 -12.22
N PHE A 144 15.08 19.43 -11.93
CA PHE A 144 13.67 19.47 -11.53
C PHE A 144 13.41 19.73 -10.04
N ARG A 145 14.44 19.76 -9.18
CA ARG A 145 14.33 20.00 -7.73
C ARG A 145 13.38 21.14 -7.31
N PRO A 146 13.54 22.36 -7.84
CA PRO A 146 12.65 23.47 -7.46
C PRO A 146 11.22 23.32 -8.00
N TYR A 147 11.00 22.42 -8.96
CA TYR A 147 9.71 22.19 -9.61
C TYR A 147 8.95 20.99 -9.05
N VAL A 148 9.55 20.16 -8.18
CA VAL A 148 8.91 18.97 -7.62
C VAL A 148 7.59 19.31 -6.92
N VAL A 149 7.62 20.23 -5.97
CA VAL A 149 6.43 20.62 -5.21
C VAL A 149 5.37 21.28 -6.10
N PRO A 150 5.69 22.28 -6.96
CA PRO A 150 4.73 22.82 -7.92
C PRO A 150 4.08 21.79 -8.84
N ILE A 151 4.87 20.87 -9.39
CA ILE A 151 4.35 19.81 -10.28
C ILE A 151 3.42 18.88 -9.51
N ALA A 152 3.79 18.47 -8.30
CA ALA A 152 2.94 17.61 -7.47
C ALA A 152 1.59 18.28 -7.16
N VAL A 153 1.58 19.58 -6.83
CA VAL A 153 0.34 20.35 -6.60
C VAL A 153 -0.52 20.40 -7.86
N VAL A 154 0.08 20.68 -9.02
CA VAL A 154 -0.67 20.71 -10.30
C VAL A 154 -1.27 19.34 -10.62
N VAL A 155 -0.50 18.26 -10.43
CA VAL A 155 -0.97 16.89 -10.64
C VAL A 155 -2.12 16.55 -9.70
N LEU A 156 -2.01 16.86 -8.40
CA LEU A 156 -3.08 16.61 -7.43
C LEU A 156 -4.36 17.38 -7.79
N VAL A 157 -4.25 18.67 -8.11
CA VAL A 157 -5.41 19.49 -8.51
C VAL A 157 -6.07 18.92 -9.77
N ALA A 158 -5.28 18.51 -10.76
CA ALA A 158 -5.80 17.91 -11.98
C ALA A 158 -6.49 16.56 -11.73
N LEU A 159 -5.89 15.70 -10.90
CA LEU A 159 -6.47 14.40 -10.53
C LEU A 159 -7.81 14.58 -9.79
N PHE A 160 -7.84 15.43 -8.74
CA PHE A 160 -9.08 15.68 -8.00
C PHE A 160 -10.15 16.38 -8.84
N ALA A 161 -9.77 17.29 -9.75
CA ALA A 161 -10.72 17.90 -10.68
C ALA A 161 -11.32 16.87 -11.65
N PHE A 162 -10.54 15.89 -12.09
CA PHE A 162 -11.00 14.81 -12.96
C PHE A 162 -11.90 13.82 -12.19
N GLU A 163 -11.58 13.51 -10.94
CA GLU A 163 -12.41 12.66 -10.07
C GLU A 163 -13.81 13.26 -9.81
N ALA A 164 -13.91 14.59 -9.72
CA ALA A 164 -15.18 15.29 -9.55
C ALA A 164 -16.16 15.06 -10.73
N SER A 165 -15.67 14.64 -11.90
CA SER A 165 -16.50 14.35 -13.08
C SER A 165 -17.04 12.92 -13.13
N GLY A 166 -16.65 12.05 -12.17
CA GLY A 166 -17.22 10.70 -12.00
C GLY A 166 -16.17 9.59 -11.93
N THR A 167 -16.24 8.77 -10.86
CA THR A 167 -15.32 7.68 -10.56
C THR A 167 -15.30 6.56 -11.61
N ALA A 168 -16.38 6.41 -12.38
CA ALA A 168 -16.49 5.41 -13.44
C ALA A 168 -15.55 5.67 -14.63
N ALA A 169 -15.20 6.92 -14.91
CA ALA A 169 -14.24 7.27 -15.96
C ALA A 169 -12.79 7.00 -15.49
N VAL A 170 -12.50 7.34 -14.24
CA VAL A 170 -11.20 7.11 -13.58
C VAL A 170 -10.85 5.62 -13.56
N GLY A 171 -11.77 4.76 -13.10
CA GLY A 171 -11.54 3.32 -13.01
C GLY A 171 -11.25 2.64 -14.36
N LYS A 172 -11.81 3.16 -15.47
CA LYS A 172 -11.57 2.62 -16.82
C LYS A 172 -10.17 2.95 -17.34
N LEU A 173 -9.60 4.10 -16.97
CA LEU A 173 -8.25 4.50 -17.36
C LEU A 173 -7.19 3.88 -16.45
N PHE A 174 -7.47 3.78 -15.14
CA PHE A 174 -6.54 3.26 -14.15
C PHE A 174 -6.21 1.79 -14.36
N GLY A 175 -7.19 0.94 -14.70
CA GLY A 175 -6.96 -0.50 -14.90
C GLY A 175 -5.83 -0.80 -15.91
N PRO A 176 -5.90 -0.31 -17.17
CA PRO A 176 -4.85 -0.52 -18.16
C PRO A 176 -3.49 0.08 -17.78
N VAL A 177 -3.48 1.27 -17.18
CA VAL A 177 -2.25 1.92 -16.70
C VAL A 177 -1.57 1.06 -15.64
N MET A 178 -2.33 0.59 -14.67
CA MET A 178 -1.83 -0.28 -13.59
C MET A 178 -1.36 -1.63 -14.10
N LEU A 179 -2.06 -2.24 -15.06
CA LEU A 179 -1.60 -3.48 -15.69
C LEU A 179 -0.25 -3.27 -16.38
N THR A 180 -0.10 -2.18 -17.14
CA THR A 180 1.14 -1.82 -17.81
C THR A 180 2.26 -1.60 -16.80
N TRP A 181 1.96 -0.89 -15.70
CA TRP A 181 2.87 -0.67 -14.59
C TRP A 181 3.35 -1.99 -13.95
N PHE A 182 2.44 -2.91 -13.63
CA PHE A 182 2.81 -4.20 -13.06
C PHE A 182 3.63 -5.06 -14.00
N ILE A 183 3.35 -5.02 -15.31
CA ILE A 183 4.18 -5.69 -16.31
C ILE A 183 5.59 -5.08 -16.32
N ALA A 184 5.70 -3.75 -16.29
CA ALA A 184 7.00 -3.08 -16.25
C ALA A 184 7.80 -3.45 -14.99
N LEU A 185 7.15 -3.51 -13.82
CA LEU A 185 7.77 -3.97 -12.57
C LEU A 185 8.17 -5.44 -12.64
N ALA A 186 7.32 -6.31 -13.19
CA ALA A 186 7.63 -7.73 -13.32
C ALA A 186 8.83 -7.97 -14.24
N LEU A 187 8.88 -7.30 -15.40
CA LEU A 187 10.00 -7.40 -16.34
C LEU A 187 11.29 -6.85 -15.74
N SER A 188 11.23 -5.68 -15.09
CA SER A 188 12.40 -5.07 -14.45
C SER A 188 12.90 -5.91 -13.26
N GLY A 189 11.98 -6.48 -12.47
CA GLY A 189 12.31 -7.38 -11.36
C GLY A 189 12.93 -8.68 -11.83
N LEU A 190 12.36 -9.32 -12.86
CA LEU A 190 12.93 -10.52 -13.48
C LEU A 190 14.33 -10.25 -14.05
N HIS A 191 14.53 -9.10 -14.71
CA HIS A 191 15.83 -8.69 -15.19
C HIS A 191 16.84 -8.50 -14.06
N GLY A 192 16.43 -7.86 -12.96
CA GLY A 192 17.26 -7.70 -11.76
C GLY A 192 17.63 -9.03 -11.10
N ILE A 193 16.68 -9.97 -10.97
CA ILE A 193 16.92 -11.31 -10.43
C ILE A 193 17.88 -12.10 -11.33
N ALA A 194 17.77 -11.96 -12.66
CA ALA A 194 18.68 -12.63 -13.59
C ALA A 194 20.13 -12.13 -13.45
N GLN A 195 20.33 -10.86 -13.12
CA GLN A 195 21.66 -10.29 -12.89
C GLN A 195 22.23 -10.64 -11.50
N ALA A 196 21.37 -10.69 -10.48
CA ALA A 196 21.76 -10.94 -9.09
C ALA A 196 20.86 -12.00 -8.45
N PRO A 197 21.03 -13.30 -8.79
CA PRO A 197 20.18 -14.38 -8.28
C PRO A 197 20.30 -14.54 -6.76
N GLU A 198 21.41 -14.07 -6.17
CA GLU A 198 21.63 -14.02 -4.73
C GLU A 198 20.54 -13.23 -3.99
N VAL A 199 19.84 -12.31 -4.65
CA VAL A 199 18.73 -11.54 -4.04
C VAL A 199 17.61 -12.44 -3.52
N LEU A 200 17.44 -13.64 -4.10
CA LEU A 200 16.46 -14.62 -3.64
C LEU A 200 16.75 -15.15 -2.23
N ALA A 201 18.00 -15.00 -1.75
CA ALA A 201 18.34 -15.30 -0.35
C ALA A 201 17.54 -14.41 0.62
N ALA A 202 17.09 -13.22 0.21
CA ALA A 202 16.23 -12.36 1.03
C ALA A 202 14.90 -13.03 1.44
N LEU A 203 14.45 -14.06 0.72
CA LEU A 203 13.27 -14.84 1.12
C LEU A 203 13.49 -15.62 2.42
N ASN A 204 14.73 -15.88 2.83
CA ASN A 204 15.04 -16.56 4.09
C ASN A 204 14.90 -15.57 5.27
N PRO A 205 13.98 -15.81 6.23
CA PRO A 205 13.71 -14.91 7.35
C PRO A 205 14.90 -14.71 8.30
N VAL A 206 15.92 -15.58 8.24
CA VAL A 206 17.15 -15.42 9.01
C VAL A 206 17.84 -14.09 8.69
N HIS A 207 17.78 -13.62 7.44
CA HIS A 207 18.35 -12.33 7.07
C HIS A 207 17.59 -11.16 7.72
N ALA A 208 16.26 -11.23 7.76
CA ALA A 208 15.44 -10.24 8.48
C ALA A 208 15.80 -10.21 9.97
N LEU A 209 15.86 -11.36 10.64
CA LEU A 209 16.19 -11.45 12.06
C LEU A 209 17.59 -10.90 12.36
N GLY A 210 18.59 -11.27 11.54
CA GLY A 210 19.94 -10.75 11.64
C GLY A 210 19.99 -9.23 11.47
N PHE A 211 19.28 -8.69 10.49
CA PHE A 211 19.18 -7.26 10.25
C PHE A 211 18.52 -6.52 11.43
N LEU A 212 17.38 -7.02 11.91
CA LEU A 212 16.65 -6.44 13.02
C LEU A 212 17.51 -6.39 14.30
N SER A 213 18.24 -7.46 14.59
CA SER A 213 19.11 -7.56 15.78
C SER A 213 20.36 -6.68 15.72
N SER A 214 20.88 -6.41 14.53
CA SER A 214 22.17 -5.71 14.35
C SER A 214 22.05 -4.19 14.24
N HIS A 215 20.89 -3.68 13.79
CA HIS A 215 20.71 -2.26 13.48
C HIS A 215 19.76 -1.51 14.42
N GLY A 216 19.22 -2.17 15.46
CA GLY A 216 18.50 -1.53 16.57
C GLY A 216 17.44 -0.51 16.15
N ALA A 217 17.69 0.78 16.40
CA ALA A 217 16.76 1.87 16.07
C ALA A 217 16.55 2.05 14.55
N ALA A 218 17.55 1.79 13.72
CA ALA A 218 17.38 1.86 12.26
C ALA A 218 16.45 0.74 11.77
N SER A 219 16.52 -0.45 12.38
CA SER A 219 15.58 -1.55 12.12
C SER A 219 14.13 -1.16 12.42
N PHE A 220 13.90 -0.37 13.47
CA PHE A 220 12.57 0.14 13.83
C PHE A 220 12.03 1.11 12.77
N ILE A 221 12.88 1.98 12.23
CA ILE A 221 12.49 2.91 11.17
C ILE A 221 12.15 2.15 9.88
N VAL A 222 12.95 1.13 9.53
CA VAL A 222 12.67 0.25 8.38
C VAL A 222 11.33 -0.47 8.53
N LEU A 223 11.06 -1.03 9.71
CA LEU A 223 9.75 -1.63 9.99
C LEU A 223 8.61 -0.61 9.89
N GLY A 224 8.84 0.62 10.36
CA GLY A 224 7.90 1.73 10.19
C GLY A 224 7.62 2.04 8.73
N ALA A 225 8.66 2.14 7.90
CA ALA A 225 8.54 2.42 6.46
C ALA A 225 7.81 1.32 5.67
N VAL A 226 7.82 0.08 6.16
CA VAL A 226 7.12 -1.05 5.52
C VAL A 226 5.64 -1.12 5.90
N VAL A 227 5.28 -0.63 7.08
CA VAL A 227 3.90 -0.68 7.61
C VAL A 227 3.12 0.60 7.27
N LEU A 228 3.80 1.59 6.69
CA LEU A 228 3.24 2.87 6.25
C LEU A 228 2.44 2.75 4.96
#